data_AF-A0A947YT25-F1
#
_entry.id   AF-A0A947YT25-F1
#
_cell.length_a   1.000
_cell.length_b   1.000
_cell.length_c   1.000
_cell.angle_alpha   90.00
_cell.angle_beta   90.00
_cell.angle_gamma   90.00
#
_symmetry.space_group_name_H-M   'P 1'
#
loop_
_entity.id
_entity.type
_entity.pdbx_description
1 polymer ?
#
loop_
_entity_poly.entity_id
_entity_poly.type
_entity_poly.pdbx_seq_one_letter_code
_entity_poly.pdbx_strand_id
1 'polypeptide(L)'
;MKEGKKVMEKFSKITTFLALPLFFLGVAKEAEGYDYLRVTGLFANPSTISQGETSTITVALEEHIDWGGLWGGIGWTEKPTVTVEIAGRTLYPELTWSNIGPVGSKWWWMPWPWGPILLYYYQDSWWIFKTVWDGKDKDGNPVGPGEHTYKASAIFSFGMAPPKTGTITVISPITICDSNWNELSWDTVLKVWDTLYLQATKEGGDPNLQETIVVAVKSNVTNPGGIQVTLTETTPSSNIYRGSTVITSSLVATGEDGVDEFADADITAPDDSDAFAAGMSPKKNMGEARKKGDEAKMIPPVDIAFMQAAGIEKITATYDDSSDTAFVKNQADWFYYSGHGYSTDVQWPIEWQGKIVMGEGSLFSSADASGKWNEDLETVIFAACSILDINDYNGNFDDDGDGTEEVGPASKVFPGENWANIGPNYLLGYNASAPAGPYTDTAIVSKWINYFATKGITQAWVEANYKYKAYNYAVIDSQGYWYCKPVYDPIAKKMDYIKTGPILRSGW
;
A
#
# COMPACT_ATOMS: atom_id res chain seq x y z
N MET A 1 -21.75 21.13 -39.30
CA MET A 1 -20.58 20.21 -39.22
C MET A 1 -19.64 20.48 -38.04
N LYS A 2 -19.34 21.73 -37.65
CA LYS A 2 -18.49 22.01 -36.46
C LYS A 2 -19.18 21.82 -35.09
N GLU A 3 -20.51 21.85 -35.01
CA GLU A 3 -21.24 21.55 -33.76
C GLU A 3 -21.48 20.05 -33.51
N GLY A 4 -21.41 19.21 -34.55
CA GLY A 4 -21.53 17.74 -34.39
C GLY A 4 -20.31 17.08 -33.73
N LYS A 5 -19.17 17.78 -33.68
CA LYS A 5 -17.91 17.23 -33.12
C LYS A 5 -17.83 17.34 -31.60
N LYS A 6 -18.48 18.35 -30.99
CA LYS A 6 -18.52 18.54 -29.53
C LYS A 6 -19.49 17.60 -28.80
N VAL A 7 -20.50 17.06 -29.50
CA VAL A 7 -21.42 16.06 -28.94
C VAL A 7 -20.76 14.67 -28.91
N MET A 8 -19.92 14.34 -29.90
CA MET A 8 -19.20 13.06 -29.98
C MET A 8 -18.05 12.94 -28.95
N GLU A 9 -17.35 14.02 -28.63
CA GLU A 9 -16.29 14.03 -27.60
C GLU A 9 -16.82 13.90 -26.15
N LYS A 10 -18.12 14.19 -25.93
CA LYS A 10 -18.76 13.96 -24.63
C LYS A 10 -19.28 12.53 -24.47
N PHE A 11 -19.52 11.82 -25.58
CA PHE A 11 -19.92 10.40 -25.57
C PHE A 11 -18.74 9.42 -25.44
N SER A 12 -17.51 9.81 -25.83
CA SER A 12 -16.33 8.94 -25.76
C SER A 12 -15.71 8.80 -24.36
N LYS A 13 -16.23 9.51 -23.35
CA LYS A 13 -15.75 9.41 -21.95
C LYS A 13 -16.64 8.54 -21.04
N ILE A 14 -17.70 7.93 -21.59
CA ILE A 14 -18.66 7.10 -20.83
C ILE A 14 -18.76 5.65 -21.36
N THR A 15 -18.10 5.31 -22.47
CA THR A 15 -18.24 4.00 -23.12
C THR A 15 -16.99 3.12 -22.98
N THR A 16 -16.83 2.52 -21.80
CA THR A 16 -16.27 1.16 -21.68
C THR A 16 -17.42 0.24 -21.27
N PHE A 17 -18.35 0.00 -22.18
CA PHE A 17 -19.40 -1.01 -22.00
C PHE A 17 -19.30 -1.99 -23.17
N LEU A 18 -18.99 -3.24 -22.80
CA LEU A 18 -19.12 -4.50 -23.55
C LEU A 18 -19.49 -4.34 -25.03
N ALA A 19 -18.51 -4.56 -25.91
CA ALA A 19 -18.77 -4.96 -27.27
C ALA A 19 -19.34 -6.39 -27.25
N LEU A 20 -20.67 -6.52 -27.35
CA LEU A 20 -21.35 -7.79 -27.60
C LEU A 20 -21.17 -8.18 -29.08
N PRO A 21 -20.77 -9.42 -29.41
CA PRO A 21 -20.79 -9.88 -30.80
C PRO A 21 -22.26 -10.10 -31.23
N LEU A 22 -22.67 -9.43 -32.31
CA LEU A 22 -23.93 -9.70 -33.00
C LEU A 22 -23.89 -11.12 -33.59
N PHE A 23 -24.67 -12.04 -33.00
CA PHE A 23 -24.97 -13.34 -33.61
C PHE A 23 -26.18 -13.20 -34.55
N PHE A 24 -25.96 -13.45 -35.84
CA PHE A 24 -27.06 -13.72 -36.79
C PHE A 24 -27.43 -15.21 -36.70
N LEU A 25 -28.68 -15.55 -36.40
CA LEU A 25 -29.20 -16.90 -36.64
C LEU A 25 -30.63 -16.91 -37.20
N GLY A 26 -30.87 -17.85 -38.11
CA GLY A 26 -32.00 -17.91 -39.03
C GLY A 26 -33.36 -18.26 -38.44
N VAL A 27 -34.38 -17.90 -39.22
CA VAL A 27 -35.81 -18.01 -38.92
C VAL A 27 -36.26 -19.46 -39.12
N ALA A 28 -36.71 -20.11 -38.04
CA ALA A 28 -37.45 -21.37 -38.09
C ALA A 28 -38.96 -21.10 -38.13
N LYS A 29 -39.68 -21.97 -38.86
CA LYS A 29 -41.09 -21.87 -39.23
C LYS A 29 -42.02 -22.22 -38.05
N GLU A 30 -43.09 -21.45 -37.92
CA GLU A 30 -44.11 -21.44 -36.86
C GLU A 30 -44.85 -22.77 -36.64
N ALA A 31 -45.07 -23.10 -35.36
CA ALA A 31 -46.18 -23.91 -34.87
C ALA A 31 -46.64 -23.35 -33.50
N GLU A 32 -47.91 -22.95 -33.45
CA GLU A 32 -48.82 -22.73 -32.31
C GLU A 32 -48.25 -22.45 -30.90
N GLY A 33 -48.26 -21.16 -30.53
CA GLY A 33 -48.78 -20.66 -29.26
C GLY A 33 -48.01 -20.94 -27.97
N TYR A 34 -46.85 -20.30 -27.75
CA TYR A 34 -46.33 -20.01 -26.40
C TYR A 34 -45.48 -18.72 -26.41
N ASP A 35 -45.62 -17.90 -25.37
CA ASP A 35 -44.68 -16.84 -25.01
C ASP A 35 -43.31 -17.48 -24.69
N TYR A 36 -42.27 -17.20 -25.48
CA TYR A 36 -40.93 -17.71 -25.21
C TYR A 36 -40.08 -16.64 -24.51
N LEU A 37 -40.00 -16.73 -23.19
CA LEU A 37 -39.10 -15.90 -22.41
C LEU A 37 -37.67 -16.44 -22.49
N ARG A 38 -36.69 -15.59 -22.83
CA ARG A 38 -35.32 -16.02 -23.13
C ARG A 38 -34.30 -15.21 -22.32
N VAL A 39 -33.61 -15.86 -21.38
CA VAL A 39 -32.38 -15.28 -20.79
C VAL A 39 -31.29 -15.22 -21.86
N THR A 40 -30.96 -14.03 -22.36
CA THR A 40 -30.02 -13.86 -23.48
C THR A 40 -28.59 -13.55 -23.08
N GLY A 41 -28.30 -13.15 -21.82
CA GLY A 41 -26.93 -12.87 -21.39
C GLY A 41 -26.67 -13.08 -19.89
N LEU A 42 -25.57 -13.76 -19.57
CA LEU A 42 -25.04 -13.89 -18.21
C LEU A 42 -23.58 -13.43 -18.23
N PHE A 43 -23.22 -12.44 -17.42
CA PHE A 43 -21.87 -11.88 -17.41
C PHE A 43 -21.40 -11.67 -15.96
N ALA A 44 -20.48 -12.50 -15.48
CA ALA A 44 -19.71 -12.18 -14.28
C ALA A 44 -18.54 -11.28 -14.67
N ASN A 45 -18.31 -10.21 -13.90
CA ASN A 45 -17.14 -9.36 -14.10
C ASN A 45 -16.64 -8.90 -12.73
N PRO A 46 -15.42 -9.29 -12.30
CA PRO A 46 -14.44 -10.16 -12.96
C PRO A 46 -14.76 -11.67 -12.83
N SER A 47 -14.23 -12.49 -13.76
CA SER A 47 -14.32 -13.96 -13.75
C SER A 47 -13.39 -14.63 -12.74
N THR A 48 -12.52 -13.84 -12.12
CA THR A 48 -11.50 -14.28 -11.17
C THR A 48 -11.55 -13.37 -9.95
N ILE A 49 -11.53 -13.92 -8.75
CA ILE A 49 -11.43 -13.17 -7.48
C ILE A 49 -10.43 -13.81 -6.53
N SER A 50 -9.75 -13.01 -5.71
CA SER A 50 -9.00 -13.56 -4.59
C SER A 50 -9.95 -14.06 -3.50
N GLN A 51 -9.53 -15.07 -2.75
CA GLN A 51 -10.30 -15.57 -1.62
C GLN A 51 -10.64 -14.45 -0.62
N GLY A 52 -11.92 -14.29 -0.29
CA GLY A 52 -12.40 -13.25 0.64
C GLY A 52 -12.70 -11.89 0.01
N GLU A 53 -12.41 -11.71 -1.29
CA GLU A 53 -12.82 -10.51 -2.04
C GLU A 53 -14.27 -10.61 -2.55
N THR A 54 -14.81 -9.46 -2.93
CA THR A 54 -16.16 -9.37 -3.51
C THR A 54 -16.14 -9.40 -5.03
N SER A 55 -17.00 -10.21 -5.66
CA SER A 55 -17.25 -10.20 -7.12
C SER A 55 -18.62 -9.62 -7.45
N THR A 56 -18.74 -8.90 -8.57
CA THR A 56 -20.04 -8.49 -9.10
C THR A 56 -20.51 -9.46 -10.19
N ILE A 57 -21.67 -10.08 -9.96
CA ILE A 57 -22.34 -10.92 -10.96
C ILE A 57 -23.46 -10.09 -11.60
N THR A 58 -23.39 -9.92 -12.92
CA THR A 58 -24.41 -9.23 -13.71
C THR A 58 -25.26 -10.23 -14.49
N VAL A 59 -26.57 -10.19 -14.29
CA VAL A 59 -27.55 -11.02 -14.98
C VAL A 59 -28.39 -10.12 -15.89
N ALA A 60 -28.38 -10.37 -17.19
CA ALA A 60 -29.20 -9.67 -18.17
C ALA A 60 -30.35 -10.56 -18.63
N LEU A 61 -31.58 -10.08 -18.44
CA LEU A 61 -32.79 -10.73 -18.90
C LEU A 61 -33.37 -9.95 -20.06
N GLU A 62 -33.68 -10.65 -21.14
CA GLU A 62 -34.43 -10.14 -22.28
C GLU A 62 -35.80 -10.81 -22.28
N GLU A 63 -36.83 -9.99 -22.34
CA GLU A 63 -38.20 -10.45 -22.34
C GLU A 63 -38.79 -10.22 -23.73
N HIS A 64 -39.19 -11.31 -24.38
CA HIS A 64 -39.81 -11.34 -25.69
C HIS A 64 -41.30 -11.62 -25.54
N ILE A 65 -42.12 -10.56 -25.48
CA ILE A 65 -43.59 -10.69 -25.39
C ILE A 65 -44.19 -10.65 -26.79
N ASP A 66 -44.85 -11.73 -27.19
CA ASP A 66 -45.48 -11.82 -28.50
C ASP A 66 -47.00 -11.71 -28.39
N TRP A 67 -47.55 -10.52 -28.71
CA TRP A 67 -48.96 -10.23 -28.50
C TRP A 67 -49.84 -10.83 -29.61
N GLY A 68 -50.09 -12.12 -29.52
CA GLY A 68 -51.08 -12.82 -30.36
C GLY A 68 -52.51 -12.72 -29.83
N GLY A 69 -53.13 -11.54 -29.77
CA GLY A 69 -54.57 -11.46 -29.46
C GLY A 69 -55.13 -10.13 -28.97
N LEU A 70 -56.42 -9.93 -29.27
CA LEU A 70 -57.27 -8.75 -29.05
C LEU A 70 -57.10 -8.03 -27.69
N TRP A 71 -56.62 -6.78 -27.79
CA TRP A 71 -56.93 -5.58 -26.98
C TRP A 71 -57.60 -5.80 -25.60
N GLY A 72 -56.92 -6.49 -24.70
CA GLY A 72 -57.12 -6.38 -23.26
C GLY A 72 -55.89 -5.71 -22.67
N GLY A 73 -55.99 -4.42 -22.31
CA GLY A 73 -54.88 -3.70 -21.67
C GLY A 73 -54.62 -4.28 -20.28
N ILE A 74 -53.77 -5.30 -20.20
CA ILE A 74 -53.27 -5.81 -18.94
C ILE A 74 -51.94 -5.11 -18.66
N GLY A 75 -51.96 -4.18 -17.71
CA GLY A 75 -50.76 -3.56 -17.18
C GLY A 75 -50.02 -4.58 -16.32
N TRP A 76 -49.02 -5.24 -16.90
CA TRP A 76 -48.13 -6.13 -16.16
C TRP A 76 -46.88 -5.36 -15.75
N THR A 77 -46.67 -5.23 -14.43
CA THR A 77 -45.45 -4.65 -13.84
C THR A 77 -44.97 -5.49 -12.67
N GLU A 78 -45.12 -6.81 -12.72
CA GLU A 78 -44.47 -7.66 -11.73
C GLU A 78 -43.02 -7.90 -12.17
N LYS A 79 -42.09 -7.33 -11.39
CA LYS A 79 -40.65 -7.48 -11.64
C LYS A 79 -40.26 -8.94 -11.47
N PRO A 80 -39.43 -9.51 -12.37
CA PRO A 80 -38.94 -10.86 -12.18
C PRO A 80 -38.14 -10.97 -10.88
N THR A 81 -38.28 -12.11 -10.21
CA THR A 81 -37.42 -12.46 -9.08
C THR A 81 -36.24 -13.23 -9.64
N VAL A 82 -35.03 -12.70 -9.47
CA VAL A 82 -33.78 -13.36 -9.87
C VAL A 82 -33.09 -13.90 -8.63
N THR A 83 -32.55 -15.10 -8.73
CA THR A 83 -31.65 -15.68 -7.73
C THR A 83 -30.37 -16.14 -8.39
N VAL A 84 -29.25 -16.01 -7.68
CA VAL A 84 -27.95 -16.54 -8.10
C VAL A 84 -27.45 -17.48 -7.02
N GLU A 85 -27.27 -18.75 -7.36
CA GLU A 85 -26.70 -19.75 -6.47
C GLU A 85 -25.22 -19.92 -6.76
N ILE A 86 -24.37 -19.76 -5.76
CA ILE A 86 -22.92 -19.95 -5.87
C ILE A 86 -22.38 -20.52 -4.56
N ALA A 87 -21.57 -21.58 -4.64
CA ALA A 87 -21.05 -22.30 -3.47
C ALA A 87 -22.12 -22.62 -2.41
N GLY A 88 -23.32 -23.02 -2.87
CA GLY A 88 -24.47 -23.33 -2.02
C GLY A 88 -25.20 -22.10 -1.45
N ARG A 89 -24.66 -20.88 -1.59
CA ARG A 89 -25.31 -19.63 -1.14
C ARG A 89 -26.24 -19.10 -2.22
N THR A 90 -27.45 -18.70 -1.81
CA THR A 90 -28.38 -17.97 -2.67
C THR A 90 -28.22 -16.47 -2.46
N LEU A 91 -27.90 -15.76 -3.53
CA LEU A 91 -27.85 -14.32 -3.62
C LEU A 91 -29.12 -13.80 -4.31
N TYR A 92 -29.57 -12.62 -3.89
CA TYR A 92 -30.72 -11.94 -4.45
C TYR A 92 -30.24 -10.67 -5.13
N PRO A 93 -30.03 -10.67 -6.45
CA PRO A 93 -29.59 -9.51 -7.19
C PRO A 93 -30.58 -8.35 -7.14
N GLU A 94 -30.06 -7.14 -7.03
CA GLU A 94 -30.86 -5.93 -7.14
C GLU A 94 -31.03 -5.55 -8.62
N LEU A 95 -32.25 -5.13 -8.98
CA LEU A 95 -32.53 -4.58 -10.30
C LEU A 95 -31.86 -3.20 -10.40
N THR A 96 -30.83 -3.09 -11.24
CA THR A 96 -30.04 -1.85 -11.37
C THR A 96 -30.42 -1.01 -12.58
N TRP A 97 -30.99 -1.64 -13.60
CA TRP A 97 -31.46 -0.95 -14.80
C TRP A 97 -32.57 -1.73 -15.48
N SER A 98 -33.59 -1.02 -15.95
CA SER A 98 -34.58 -1.56 -16.88
C SER A 98 -34.76 -0.58 -18.02
N ASN A 99 -34.82 -1.10 -19.25
CA ASN A 99 -35.20 -0.32 -20.41
C ASN A 99 -36.30 -1.06 -21.13
N ILE A 100 -37.45 -0.40 -21.23
CA ILE A 100 -38.54 -0.81 -22.08
C ILE A 100 -38.22 -0.12 -23.41
N GLY A 101 -37.72 -0.88 -24.38
CA GLY A 101 -37.33 -0.32 -25.67
C GLY A 101 -38.47 0.47 -26.32
N PRO A 102 -38.18 1.49 -27.15
CA PRO A 102 -39.21 2.17 -27.91
C PRO A 102 -39.94 1.15 -28.79
N VAL A 103 -41.26 1.15 -28.65
CA VAL A 103 -42.19 0.27 -29.37
C VAL A 103 -41.96 0.35 -30.88
N GLY A 104 -41.37 -0.70 -31.46
CA GLY A 104 -41.24 -0.85 -32.89
C GLY A 104 -42.51 -1.45 -33.49
N SER A 105 -43.45 -0.62 -33.96
CA SER A 105 -44.60 -1.14 -34.73
C SER A 105 -44.26 -1.20 -36.22
N LYS A 106 -44.28 -2.39 -36.83
CA LYS A 106 -44.20 -2.55 -38.28
C LYS A 106 -45.59 -2.80 -38.85
N TRP A 107 -46.11 -1.81 -39.57
CA TRP A 107 -47.41 -1.90 -40.23
C TRP A 107 -47.27 -2.44 -41.65
N TRP A 108 -47.86 -3.61 -41.91
CA TRP A 108 -48.03 -4.13 -43.27
C TRP A 108 -49.50 -4.00 -43.67
N TRP A 109 -49.75 -3.19 -44.70
CA TRP A 109 -51.06 -3.11 -45.35
C TRP A 109 -51.14 -4.17 -46.45
N MET A 110 -52.03 -5.16 -46.29
CA MET A 110 -52.45 -6.01 -47.40
C MET A 110 -53.92 -5.72 -47.75
N PRO A 111 -54.25 -5.37 -49.01
CA PRO A 111 -55.61 -5.09 -49.41
C PRO A 111 -56.32 -6.41 -49.81
N TRP A 112 -57.29 -6.89 -49.02
CA TRP A 112 -58.30 -7.88 -49.45
C TRP A 112 -59.53 -7.93 -48.49
N PRO A 113 -60.68 -8.48 -48.92
CA PRO A 113 -62.00 -7.86 -48.66
C PRO A 113 -62.72 -8.19 -47.34
N TRP A 114 -62.04 -8.67 -46.29
CA TRP A 114 -62.71 -9.10 -45.04
C TRP A 114 -62.25 -8.36 -43.76
N GLY A 115 -61.73 -7.13 -43.88
CA GLY A 115 -61.39 -6.26 -42.76
C GLY A 115 -59.91 -6.32 -42.33
N PRO A 116 -59.41 -5.31 -41.57
CA PRO A 116 -58.02 -5.27 -41.13
C PRO A 116 -57.72 -6.43 -40.16
N ILE A 117 -56.71 -7.25 -40.49
CA ILE A 117 -56.19 -8.28 -39.60
C ILE A 117 -55.16 -7.64 -38.66
N LEU A 118 -55.23 -8.04 -37.40
CA LEU A 118 -54.44 -7.55 -36.27
C LEU A 118 -52.92 -7.64 -36.53
N LEU A 119 -52.21 -6.58 -36.16
CA LEU A 119 -50.76 -6.50 -36.24
C LEU A 119 -50.08 -7.20 -35.07
N TYR A 120 -48.97 -7.87 -35.39
CA TYR A 120 -47.93 -8.28 -34.44
C TYR A 120 -47.37 -7.05 -33.72
N TYR A 121 -47.44 -7.05 -32.39
CA TYR A 121 -46.87 -6.03 -31.53
C TYR A 121 -45.74 -6.66 -30.73
N TYR A 122 -44.54 -6.09 -30.85
CA TYR A 122 -43.37 -6.64 -30.18
C TYR A 122 -42.69 -5.56 -29.34
N GLN A 123 -42.48 -5.86 -28.06
CA GLN A 123 -41.74 -5.02 -27.12
C GLN A 123 -40.57 -5.83 -26.58
N ASP A 124 -39.35 -5.37 -26.89
CA ASP A 124 -38.14 -5.83 -26.20
C ASP A 124 -38.01 -5.08 -24.88
N SER A 125 -38.13 -5.81 -23.78
CA SER A 125 -37.77 -5.29 -22.45
C SER A 125 -36.48 -5.93 -21.97
N TRP A 126 -35.56 -5.08 -21.48
CA TRP A 126 -34.28 -5.51 -20.92
C TRP A 126 -34.24 -5.19 -19.44
N TRP A 127 -33.90 -6.19 -18.63
CA TRP A 127 -33.72 -6.06 -17.19
C TRP A 127 -32.29 -6.45 -16.83
N ILE A 128 -31.58 -5.57 -16.12
CA ILE A 128 -30.21 -5.82 -15.65
C ILE A 128 -30.22 -5.90 -14.13
N PHE A 129 -29.85 -7.07 -13.65
CA PHE A 129 -29.71 -7.40 -12.24
C PHE A 129 -28.23 -7.47 -11.87
N LYS A 130 -27.86 -6.91 -10.72
CA LYS A 130 -26.50 -7.03 -10.18
C LYS A 130 -26.55 -7.59 -8.77
N THR A 131 -25.67 -8.53 -8.48
CA THR A 131 -25.42 -8.96 -7.11
C THR A 131 -23.93 -8.95 -6.83
N VAL A 132 -23.60 -8.80 -5.56
CA VAL A 132 -22.23 -8.89 -5.07
C VAL A 132 -22.11 -10.19 -4.29
N TRP A 133 -21.22 -11.06 -4.72
CA TRP A 133 -20.80 -12.21 -3.95
C TRP A 133 -19.56 -11.83 -3.14
N ASP A 134 -19.58 -12.05 -1.83
CA ASP A 134 -18.49 -11.73 -0.89
C ASP A 134 -17.46 -12.86 -0.73
N GLY A 135 -17.44 -13.80 -1.67
CA GLY A 135 -16.54 -14.95 -1.62
C GLY A 135 -16.88 -15.97 -0.53
N LYS A 136 -18.08 -15.93 0.08
CA LYS A 136 -18.49 -16.86 1.16
C LYS A 136 -19.60 -17.83 0.74
N ASP A 137 -19.58 -19.03 1.32
CA ASP A 137 -20.58 -20.07 1.15
C ASP A 137 -21.89 -19.74 1.92
N LYS A 138 -22.85 -20.68 1.90
CA LYS A 138 -24.14 -20.53 2.60
C LYS A 138 -24.05 -20.47 4.12
N ASP A 139 -22.95 -20.98 4.68
CA ASP A 139 -22.71 -21.05 6.12
C ASP A 139 -21.87 -19.83 6.59
N GLY A 140 -21.48 -18.96 5.66
CA GLY A 140 -20.71 -17.74 5.92
C GLY A 140 -19.20 -17.96 5.94
N ASN A 141 -18.72 -19.15 5.57
CA ASN A 141 -17.30 -19.45 5.50
C ASN A 141 -16.71 -18.96 4.17
N PRO A 142 -15.45 -18.50 4.13
CA PRO A 142 -14.75 -18.23 2.88
C PRO A 142 -14.77 -19.47 1.99
N VAL A 143 -15.13 -19.29 0.73
CA VAL A 143 -15.06 -20.36 -0.26
C VAL A 143 -13.61 -20.62 -0.62
N GLY A 144 -13.26 -21.90 -0.72
CA GLY A 144 -11.92 -22.31 -1.12
C GLY A 144 -11.54 -21.76 -2.50
N PRO A 145 -10.25 -21.74 -2.83
CA PRO A 145 -9.77 -21.53 -4.19
C PRO A 145 -10.43 -22.48 -5.20
N GLY A 146 -10.24 -22.28 -6.50
CA GLY A 146 -10.77 -23.14 -7.56
C GLY A 146 -11.93 -22.56 -8.37
N GLU A 147 -12.42 -23.35 -9.31
CA GLU A 147 -13.51 -22.96 -10.22
C GLU A 147 -14.87 -23.31 -9.61
N HIS A 148 -15.66 -22.28 -9.32
CA HIS A 148 -16.99 -22.41 -8.75
C HIS A 148 -18.03 -22.12 -9.82
N THR A 149 -18.89 -23.10 -10.08
CA THR A 149 -20.04 -22.89 -10.97
C THR A 149 -21.12 -22.12 -10.21
N TYR A 150 -21.58 -21.02 -10.78
CA TYR A 150 -22.77 -20.33 -10.31
C TYR A 150 -23.95 -20.58 -11.26
N LYS A 151 -25.16 -20.58 -10.70
CA LYS A 151 -26.41 -20.81 -11.42
C LYS A 151 -27.37 -19.65 -11.16
N ALA A 152 -27.72 -18.91 -12.21
CA ALA A 152 -28.72 -17.87 -12.16
C ALA A 152 -30.08 -18.41 -12.61
N SER A 153 -31.12 -18.15 -11.81
CA SER A 153 -32.51 -18.53 -12.11
C SER A 153 -33.39 -17.28 -12.05
N ALA A 154 -34.42 -17.22 -12.90
CA ALA A 154 -35.38 -16.12 -12.91
C ALA A 154 -36.82 -16.67 -12.90
N ILE A 155 -37.64 -16.15 -12.00
CA ILE A 155 -39.05 -16.52 -11.84
C ILE A 155 -39.91 -15.30 -12.21
N PHE A 156 -40.87 -15.55 -13.09
CA PHE A 156 -41.89 -14.60 -13.56
C PHE A 156 -43.27 -15.11 -13.12
N SER A 157 -44.29 -14.25 -13.12
CA SER A 157 -45.67 -14.62 -12.77
C SER A 157 -46.27 -15.68 -13.70
N PHE A 158 -45.73 -15.81 -14.91
CA PHE A 158 -46.19 -16.73 -15.96
C PHE A 158 -45.24 -17.91 -16.20
N GLY A 159 -44.12 -18.03 -15.48
CA GLY A 159 -43.22 -19.17 -15.61
C GLY A 159 -41.80 -18.96 -15.11
N MET A 160 -40.98 -20.01 -15.24
CA MET A 160 -39.55 -19.98 -14.91
C MET A 160 -38.71 -19.91 -16.19
N ALA A 161 -37.75 -18.99 -16.22
CA ALA A 161 -36.77 -18.99 -17.30
C ALA A 161 -35.76 -20.14 -17.10
N PRO A 162 -35.25 -20.77 -18.19
CA PRO A 162 -34.20 -21.77 -18.07
C PRO A 162 -32.99 -21.20 -17.33
N PRO A 163 -32.43 -21.92 -16.34
CA PRO A 163 -31.29 -21.43 -15.59
C PRO A 163 -30.08 -21.28 -16.50
N LYS A 164 -29.23 -20.29 -16.20
CA LYS A 164 -27.94 -20.09 -16.87
C LYS A 164 -26.82 -20.35 -15.88
N THR A 165 -25.77 -21.01 -16.35
CA THR A 165 -24.57 -21.29 -15.56
C THR A 165 -23.41 -20.46 -16.06
N GLY A 166 -22.55 -20.03 -15.14
CA GLY A 166 -21.23 -19.49 -15.43
C GLY A 166 -20.23 -19.99 -14.40
N THR A 167 -18.97 -19.64 -14.57
CA THR A 167 -17.88 -20.04 -13.67
C THR A 167 -17.21 -18.79 -13.10
N ILE A 168 -16.80 -18.89 -11.83
CA ILE A 168 -15.90 -17.93 -11.20
C ILE A 168 -14.71 -18.69 -10.66
N THR A 169 -13.52 -18.18 -10.89
CA THR A 169 -12.30 -18.75 -10.33
C THR A 169 -11.93 -17.99 -9.07
N VAL A 170 -11.95 -18.66 -7.92
CA VAL A 170 -11.37 -18.14 -6.69
C VAL A 170 -9.89 -18.51 -6.72
N ILE A 171 -8.99 -17.53 -6.72
CA ILE A 171 -7.56 -17.83 -6.63
C ILE A 171 -7.20 -17.91 -5.15
N SER A 172 -6.29 -18.83 -4.82
CA SER A 172 -5.67 -18.80 -3.50
C SER A 172 -4.81 -17.57 -3.33
N PRO A 173 -4.78 -17.01 -2.12
CA PRO A 173 -3.69 -16.12 -1.77
C PRO A 173 -2.34 -16.81 -1.97
N ILE A 174 -1.39 -16.11 -2.60
CA ILE A 174 0.03 -16.28 -2.30
C ILE A 174 0.27 -15.66 -0.92
N THR A 175 1.11 -16.27 -0.11
CA THR A 175 1.45 -15.80 1.23
C THR A 175 2.95 -15.93 1.45
N ILE A 176 3.56 -14.88 2.00
CA ILE A 176 4.92 -14.85 2.50
C ILE A 176 4.89 -15.39 3.93
N CYS A 177 5.75 -16.36 4.21
CA CYS A 177 5.72 -17.11 5.47
C CYS A 177 7.04 -17.03 6.24
N ASP A 178 6.97 -17.36 7.52
CA ASP A 178 8.13 -17.76 8.32
C ASP A 178 8.60 -19.19 7.97
N SER A 179 9.69 -19.64 8.61
CA SER A 179 10.23 -21.00 8.40
C SER A 179 9.32 -22.13 8.85
N ASN A 180 8.27 -21.83 9.63
CA ASN A 180 7.27 -22.76 10.11
C ASN A 180 6.00 -22.75 9.23
N TRP A 181 6.00 -21.99 8.13
CA TRP A 181 4.86 -21.79 7.24
C TRP A 181 3.67 -21.05 7.87
N ASN A 182 3.92 -20.25 8.90
CA ASN A 182 2.95 -19.27 9.38
C ASN A 182 3.07 -18.01 8.51
N GLU A 183 1.95 -17.34 8.26
CA GLU A 183 1.95 -16.02 7.63
C GLU A 183 2.85 -15.06 8.40
N LEU A 184 3.70 -14.35 7.68
CA LEU A 184 4.61 -13.38 8.26
C LEU A 184 3.79 -12.18 8.78
N SER A 185 4.13 -11.66 9.96
CA SER A 185 3.49 -10.41 10.41
C SER A 185 3.81 -9.30 9.40
N TRP A 186 2.79 -8.50 9.05
CA TRP A 186 2.87 -7.49 8.00
C TRP A 186 3.99 -6.46 8.22
N ASP A 187 4.37 -6.23 9.48
CA ASP A 187 5.41 -5.30 9.93
C ASP A 187 6.82 -5.92 10.01
N THR A 188 6.97 -7.20 9.63
CA THR A 188 8.27 -7.87 9.70
C THR A 188 9.24 -7.32 8.66
N VAL A 189 10.43 -6.92 9.11
CA VAL A 189 11.55 -6.52 8.25
C VAL A 189 12.53 -7.68 8.10
N LEU A 190 12.52 -8.33 6.94
CA LEU A 190 13.48 -9.37 6.56
C LEU A 190 14.86 -8.76 6.26
N LYS A 191 15.92 -9.56 6.27
CA LYS A 191 17.27 -9.12 5.93
C LYS A 191 17.75 -9.78 4.65
N VAL A 192 18.72 -9.15 3.99
CA VAL A 192 19.48 -9.84 2.97
C VAL A 192 20.14 -11.08 3.59
N TRP A 193 20.11 -12.18 2.84
CA TRP A 193 20.49 -13.54 3.22
C TRP A 193 19.48 -14.31 4.07
N ASP A 194 18.37 -13.70 4.48
CA ASP A 194 17.25 -14.46 5.03
C ASP A 194 16.60 -15.33 3.94
N THR A 195 15.96 -16.42 4.36
CA THR A 195 15.17 -17.26 3.47
C THR A 195 13.74 -16.75 3.43
N LEU A 196 13.29 -16.36 2.24
CA LEU A 196 11.90 -16.02 1.96
C LEU A 196 11.12 -17.31 1.68
N TYR A 197 10.17 -17.64 2.55
CA TYR A 197 9.27 -18.78 2.37
C TYR A 197 7.98 -18.30 1.72
N LEU A 198 7.51 -19.06 0.72
CA LEU A 198 6.32 -18.72 -0.06
C LEU A 198 5.37 -19.91 -0.07
N GLN A 199 4.11 -19.65 0.22
CA GLN A 199 3.04 -20.62 0.14
C GLN A 199 1.93 -20.10 -0.77
N ALA A 200 1.49 -20.92 -1.71
CA ALA A 200 0.25 -20.69 -2.43
C ALA A 200 -0.61 -21.95 -2.32
N THR A 201 -1.91 -21.82 -2.58
CA THR A 201 -2.74 -22.99 -2.85
C THR A 201 -3.31 -22.91 -4.26
N LYS A 202 -3.60 -24.04 -4.88
CA LYS A 202 -4.17 -24.10 -6.22
C LYS A 202 -5.00 -25.36 -6.31
N GLU A 203 -6.27 -25.21 -6.64
CA GLU A 203 -7.11 -26.37 -6.88
C GLU A 203 -6.86 -26.99 -8.26
N GLY A 204 -7.10 -28.30 -8.34
CA GLY A 204 -6.88 -29.09 -9.53
C GLY A 204 -5.45 -29.63 -9.59
N GLY A 205 -5.16 -30.31 -10.69
CA GLY A 205 -3.90 -30.99 -10.91
C GLY A 205 -4.05 -32.51 -10.97
N ASP A 206 -3.01 -33.19 -11.43
CA ASP A 206 -3.01 -34.66 -11.48
C ASP A 206 -2.84 -35.22 -10.05
N PRO A 207 -3.81 -35.98 -9.53
CA PRO A 207 -3.74 -36.47 -8.16
C PRO A 207 -2.57 -37.44 -7.91
N ASN A 208 -1.92 -37.92 -8.96
CA ASN A 208 -0.81 -38.87 -8.90
C ASN A 208 0.56 -38.21 -9.11
N LEU A 209 0.60 -36.92 -9.48
CA LEU A 209 1.85 -36.22 -9.76
C LEU A 209 1.97 -35.01 -8.85
N GLN A 210 3.19 -34.78 -8.36
CA GLN A 210 3.52 -33.56 -7.63
C GLN A 210 3.72 -32.44 -8.64
N GLU A 211 2.89 -31.42 -8.57
CA GLU A 211 2.95 -30.29 -9.51
C GLU A 211 3.89 -29.18 -9.02
N THR A 212 4.20 -28.26 -9.92
CA THR A 212 4.94 -27.04 -9.61
C THR A 212 4.24 -25.83 -10.19
N ILE A 213 4.42 -24.69 -9.52
CA ILE A 213 4.01 -23.37 -10.00
C ILE A 213 5.19 -22.42 -9.90
N VAL A 214 5.11 -21.29 -10.60
CA VAL A 214 6.17 -20.27 -10.61
C VAL A 214 5.59 -18.96 -10.11
N VAL A 215 6.23 -18.39 -9.09
CA VAL A 215 5.85 -17.13 -8.44
C VAL A 215 6.87 -16.07 -8.77
N ALA A 216 6.42 -14.90 -9.19
CA ALA A 216 7.31 -13.77 -9.44
C ALA A 216 7.45 -12.94 -8.15
N VAL A 217 8.68 -12.72 -7.69
CA VAL A 217 9.00 -11.89 -6.52
C VAL A 217 9.76 -10.67 -6.98
N LYS A 218 9.25 -9.47 -6.70
CA LYS A 218 9.82 -8.19 -7.18
C LYS A 218 10.13 -7.28 -6.00
N SER A 219 11.18 -6.47 -6.14
CA SER A 219 11.41 -5.30 -5.28
C SER A 219 10.80 -4.06 -5.95
N ASN A 220 10.28 -3.12 -5.16
CA ASN A 220 9.75 -1.87 -5.68
C ASN A 220 10.82 -0.86 -6.14
N VAL A 221 12.09 -1.02 -5.74
CA VAL A 221 13.16 -0.03 -5.99
C VAL A 221 14.32 -0.59 -6.82
N THR A 222 14.97 -1.64 -6.34
CA THR A 222 16.25 -2.13 -6.90
C THR A 222 16.06 -3.20 -7.97
N ASN A 223 15.08 -4.10 -7.81
CA ASN A 223 14.74 -5.08 -8.85
C ASN A 223 13.23 -5.14 -9.18
N PRO A 224 12.71 -4.18 -9.95
CA PRO A 224 11.32 -4.19 -10.41
C PRO A 224 11.02 -5.32 -11.43
N GLY A 225 12.05 -5.89 -12.05
CA GLY A 225 11.93 -7.07 -12.92
C GLY A 225 11.66 -8.35 -12.14
N GLY A 226 12.18 -8.41 -10.91
CA GLY A 226 12.02 -9.52 -9.96
C GLY A 226 12.84 -10.76 -10.30
N ILE A 227 12.54 -11.82 -9.55
CA ILE A 227 13.02 -13.18 -9.72
C ILE A 227 11.84 -14.14 -9.82
N GLN A 228 12.08 -15.34 -10.33
CA GLN A 228 11.09 -16.41 -10.39
C GLN A 228 11.41 -17.46 -9.34
N VAL A 229 10.44 -17.82 -8.51
CA VAL A 229 10.56 -18.85 -7.47
C VAL A 229 9.61 -20.00 -7.81
N THR A 230 10.17 -21.20 -7.95
CA THR A 230 9.37 -22.40 -8.18
C THR A 230 8.83 -22.92 -6.85
N LEU A 231 7.51 -23.02 -6.72
CA LEU A 231 6.86 -23.68 -5.60
C LEU A 231 6.46 -25.10 -6.02
N THR A 232 6.65 -26.05 -5.13
CA THR A 232 6.32 -27.47 -5.36
C THR A 232 5.17 -27.86 -4.45
N GLU A 233 4.20 -28.60 -4.99
CA GLU A 233 3.09 -29.13 -4.20
C GLU A 233 3.64 -30.01 -3.06
N THR A 234 3.15 -29.87 -1.83
CA THR A 234 3.74 -30.54 -0.66
C THR A 234 3.59 -32.06 -0.70
N THR A 235 2.47 -32.55 -1.20
CA THR A 235 2.20 -33.95 -1.54
C THR A 235 1.23 -33.96 -2.72
N PRO A 236 1.23 -34.97 -3.60
CA PRO A 236 0.23 -35.05 -4.67
C PRO A 236 -1.19 -34.87 -4.13
N SER A 237 -1.99 -34.02 -4.80
CA SER A 237 -3.35 -33.63 -4.40
C SER A 237 -3.48 -32.79 -3.11
N SER A 238 -2.39 -32.28 -2.52
CA SER A 238 -2.51 -31.42 -1.35
C SER A 238 -3.07 -30.05 -1.70
N ASN A 239 -2.94 -29.63 -2.97
CA ASN A 239 -3.23 -28.29 -3.44
C ASN A 239 -2.41 -27.20 -2.72
N ILE A 240 -1.41 -27.55 -1.90
CA ILE A 240 -0.57 -26.62 -1.14
C ILE A 240 0.81 -26.63 -1.76
N TYR A 241 1.22 -25.49 -2.32
CA TYR A 241 2.50 -25.31 -3.00
C TYR A 241 3.42 -24.49 -2.11
N ARG A 242 4.61 -25.03 -1.89
CA ARG A 242 5.61 -24.42 -1.01
C ARG A 242 6.94 -24.35 -1.72
N GLY A 243 7.65 -23.27 -1.47
CA GLY A 243 9.00 -23.07 -1.96
C GLY A 243 9.65 -21.95 -1.18
N SER A 244 10.94 -21.77 -1.42
CA SER A 244 11.67 -20.69 -0.81
C SER A 244 12.78 -20.22 -1.72
N THR A 245 13.25 -19.01 -1.45
CA THR A 245 14.43 -18.43 -2.06
C THR A 245 15.22 -17.69 -1.00
N VAL A 246 16.52 -17.52 -1.21
CA VAL A 246 17.32 -16.64 -0.36
C VAL A 246 17.22 -15.22 -0.91
N ILE A 247 16.99 -14.25 -0.03
CA ILE A 247 17.06 -12.83 -0.39
C ILE A 247 18.53 -12.52 -0.68
N THR A 248 18.85 -12.17 -1.91
CA THR A 248 20.23 -11.88 -2.34
C THR A 248 20.29 -10.50 -2.98
N SER A 249 21.50 -10.05 -3.32
CA SER A 249 21.74 -8.83 -4.11
C SER A 249 21.01 -8.79 -5.46
N SER A 250 20.50 -9.95 -5.94
CA SER A 250 19.67 -10.00 -7.15
C SER A 250 18.24 -9.54 -6.94
N LEU A 251 17.76 -9.49 -5.70
CA LEU A 251 16.40 -9.03 -5.38
C LEU A 251 16.41 -7.64 -4.73
N VAL A 252 17.34 -7.41 -3.80
CA VAL A 252 17.51 -6.15 -3.06
C VAL A 252 18.99 -5.81 -3.09
N ALA A 253 19.37 -4.56 -3.41
CA ALA A 253 20.78 -4.17 -3.44
C ALA A 253 21.47 -4.36 -2.07
N THR A 254 22.80 -4.40 -2.07
CA THR A 254 23.59 -4.54 -0.84
C THR A 254 24.75 -3.56 -0.83
N GLY A 255 24.72 -2.61 0.11
CA GLY A 255 25.73 -1.56 0.22
C GLY A 255 25.68 -0.56 -0.93
N GLU A 256 26.71 0.28 -1.03
CA GLU A 256 26.83 1.37 -2.01
C GLU A 256 26.57 0.88 -3.44
N ASP A 257 25.35 1.12 -3.91
CA ASP A 257 24.86 0.66 -5.20
C ASP A 257 24.88 1.77 -6.28
N GLY A 258 25.33 2.96 -5.88
CA GLY A 258 25.42 4.15 -6.72
C GLY A 258 24.07 4.80 -7.04
N VAL A 259 23.00 4.36 -6.37
CA VAL A 259 21.71 5.04 -6.32
C VAL A 259 21.73 5.97 -5.11
N ASP A 260 21.15 7.16 -5.28
CA ASP A 260 21.05 8.14 -4.20
C ASP A 260 19.66 8.03 -3.55
N GLU A 261 19.63 7.65 -2.28
CA GLU A 261 18.48 7.01 -1.63
C GLU A 261 18.22 7.58 -0.24
N PHE A 262 16.95 7.70 0.15
CA PHE A 262 16.58 8.20 1.47
C PHE A 262 15.47 7.39 2.12
N ALA A 263 15.45 7.37 3.44
CA ALA A 263 14.35 6.83 4.24
C ALA A 263 13.99 7.82 5.36
N ASP A 264 12.75 7.75 5.84
CA ASP A 264 12.27 8.59 6.94
C ASP A 264 11.43 7.82 7.98
N ALA A 265 11.45 8.30 9.23
CA ALA A 265 10.65 7.78 10.32
C ALA A 265 10.05 8.90 11.17
N ASP A 266 8.76 8.77 11.50
CA ASP A 266 8.05 9.72 12.37
C ASP A 266 7.31 9.03 13.50
N ILE A 267 7.53 9.51 14.73
CA ILE A 267 6.65 9.17 15.87
C ILE A 267 5.62 10.25 16.19
N THR A 268 5.70 11.41 15.53
CA THR A 268 4.80 12.57 15.68
C THR A 268 4.13 12.92 14.34
N ALA A 269 3.63 14.15 14.18
CA ALA A 269 3.08 14.61 12.90
C ALA A 269 4.20 14.63 11.83
N PRO A 270 3.96 14.15 10.61
CA PRO A 270 5.00 13.94 9.60
C PRO A 270 5.39 15.21 8.83
N ASP A 271 5.04 16.41 9.29
CA ASP A 271 5.16 17.65 8.48
C ASP A 271 6.60 17.98 8.04
N ASP A 272 7.60 17.62 8.86
CA ASP A 272 9.02 17.84 8.59
C ASP A 272 9.65 16.68 7.80
N SER A 273 9.25 15.43 8.06
CA SER A 273 9.63 14.26 7.24
C SER A 273 9.03 14.32 5.84
N ASP A 274 7.78 14.75 5.68
CA ASP A 274 7.16 15.01 4.37
C ASP A 274 7.94 16.08 3.60
N ALA A 275 8.42 17.12 4.30
CA ALA A 275 9.25 18.17 3.72
C ALA A 275 10.67 17.67 3.36
N PHE A 276 11.22 16.77 4.18
CA PHE A 276 12.47 16.06 3.89
C PHE A 276 12.31 15.24 2.60
N ALA A 277 11.33 14.34 2.57
CA ALA A 277 11.03 13.49 1.42
C ALA A 277 10.78 14.28 0.14
N ALA A 278 9.98 15.36 0.21
CA ALA A 278 9.71 16.23 -0.93
C ALA A 278 10.99 16.91 -1.47
N GLY A 279 11.87 17.35 -0.57
CA GLY A 279 13.10 18.04 -0.96
C GLY A 279 14.25 17.12 -1.36
N MET A 280 14.20 15.83 -1.01
CA MET A 280 15.17 14.82 -1.42
C MET A 280 14.96 14.35 -2.88
N SER A 281 13.83 14.65 -3.52
CA SER A 281 13.61 14.36 -4.93
C SER A 281 14.71 14.99 -5.83
N PRO A 282 15.31 14.26 -6.78
CA PRO A 282 14.85 13.00 -7.37
C PRO A 282 15.42 11.71 -6.74
N LYS A 283 16.04 11.78 -5.55
CA LYS A 283 16.51 10.58 -4.83
C LYS A 283 15.36 9.59 -4.63
N LYS A 284 15.69 8.30 -4.55
CA LYS A 284 14.66 7.26 -4.36
C LYS A 284 14.31 7.12 -2.89
N ASN A 285 13.03 6.90 -2.60
CA ASN A 285 12.56 6.65 -1.24
C ASN A 285 12.64 5.14 -0.95
N MET A 286 13.44 4.77 0.05
CA MET A 286 13.66 3.43 0.60
C MET A 286 12.74 3.17 1.79
N GLY A 287 11.48 3.56 1.66
CA GLY A 287 10.46 3.37 2.68
C GLY A 287 10.42 4.44 3.76
N GLU A 288 9.26 4.48 4.39
CA GLU A 288 8.92 5.37 5.48
C GLU A 288 8.35 4.54 6.63
N ALA A 289 8.53 4.98 7.88
CA ALA A 289 7.87 4.40 9.05
C ALA A 289 7.10 5.45 9.85
N ARG A 290 5.99 5.03 10.47
CA ARG A 290 5.12 5.91 11.25
C ARG A 290 4.84 5.30 12.62
N LYS A 291 4.54 6.10 13.65
CA LYS A 291 4.42 5.66 15.05
C LYS A 291 3.83 4.24 15.29
N LYS A 292 2.69 3.95 14.67
CA LYS A 292 1.99 2.65 14.77
C LYS A 292 1.95 1.88 13.44
N GLY A 293 2.56 2.46 12.40
CA GLY A 293 2.40 2.06 11.02
C GLY A 293 0.97 2.22 10.48
N ASP A 294 0.78 1.80 9.23
CA ASP A 294 -0.45 1.79 8.46
C ASP A 294 -0.39 0.59 7.49
N GLU A 295 -0.93 -0.55 7.93
CA GLU A 295 -0.95 -1.81 7.17
C GLU A 295 -1.62 -1.63 5.80
N ALA A 296 -2.70 -0.85 5.71
CA ALA A 296 -3.40 -0.60 4.45
C ALA A 296 -2.55 0.15 3.41
N LYS A 297 -1.54 0.90 3.85
CA LYS A 297 -0.55 1.56 2.98
C LYS A 297 0.78 0.82 2.90
N MET A 298 0.93 -0.29 3.62
CA MET A 298 2.21 -0.96 3.85
C MET A 298 3.27 0.03 4.33
N ILE A 299 2.98 0.73 5.44
CA ILE A 299 3.92 1.61 6.14
C ILE A 299 4.17 0.97 7.51
N PRO A 300 5.37 0.44 7.81
CA PRO A 300 5.62 -0.23 9.09
C PRO A 300 5.61 0.75 10.28
N PRO A 301 5.48 0.22 11.52
CA PRO A 301 5.71 0.99 12.72
C PRO A 301 7.17 1.47 12.81
N VAL A 302 7.40 2.57 13.52
CA VAL A 302 8.76 2.94 13.94
C VAL A 302 9.17 2.02 15.10
N ASP A 303 9.88 0.95 14.78
CA ASP A 303 10.37 -0.05 15.74
C ASP A 303 11.90 -0.26 15.63
N ILE A 304 12.45 -1.15 16.45
CA ILE A 304 13.91 -1.43 16.43
C ILE A 304 14.34 -1.96 15.06
N ALA A 305 13.53 -2.80 14.41
CA ALA A 305 13.91 -3.42 13.16
C ALA A 305 14.04 -2.37 12.04
N PHE A 306 13.07 -1.47 11.91
CA PHE A 306 13.12 -0.35 10.99
C PHE A 306 14.28 0.61 11.31
N MET A 307 14.45 0.99 12.58
CA MET A 307 15.53 1.91 12.99
C MET A 307 16.92 1.31 12.74
N GLN A 308 17.12 0.00 12.93
CA GLN A 308 18.36 -0.68 12.56
C GLN A 308 18.55 -0.78 11.05
N ALA A 309 17.46 -0.89 10.30
CA ALA A 309 17.49 -0.96 8.85
C ALA A 309 17.89 0.40 8.24
N ALA A 310 17.35 1.50 8.77
CA ALA A 310 17.51 2.86 8.24
C ALA A 310 17.19 2.94 6.74
N GLY A 311 16.15 2.19 6.35
CA GLY A 311 15.75 1.97 4.96
C GLY A 311 15.23 0.55 4.75
N ILE A 312 14.14 0.42 4.01
CA ILE A 312 13.47 -0.82 3.66
C ILE A 312 12.96 -0.77 2.21
N GLU A 313 12.82 -1.93 1.60
CA GLU A 313 12.08 -2.10 0.37
C GLU A 313 10.86 -2.98 0.58
N LYS A 314 9.86 -2.76 -0.27
CA LYS A 314 8.71 -3.66 -0.39
C LYS A 314 9.08 -4.74 -1.39
N ILE A 315 9.10 -5.98 -0.94
CA ILE A 315 9.10 -7.13 -1.85
C ILE A 315 7.68 -7.62 -2.02
N THR A 316 7.26 -7.85 -3.26
CA THR A 316 5.92 -8.36 -3.58
C THR A 316 6.05 -9.69 -4.31
N ALA A 317 5.51 -10.74 -3.71
CA ALA A 317 5.30 -12.04 -4.35
C ALA A 317 3.97 -12.00 -5.12
N THR A 318 3.98 -12.46 -6.36
CA THR A 318 2.80 -12.44 -7.25
C THR A 318 2.61 -13.78 -7.94
N TYR A 319 1.38 -14.28 -7.91
CA TYR A 319 0.96 -15.50 -8.56
C TYR A 319 -0.49 -15.35 -9.04
N ASP A 320 -0.72 -15.52 -10.35
CA ASP A 320 -1.97 -15.16 -11.02
C ASP A 320 -2.39 -13.71 -10.66
N ASP A 321 -3.62 -13.49 -10.18
CA ASP A 321 -4.09 -12.17 -9.72
C ASP A 321 -3.89 -11.96 -8.21
N SER A 322 -3.18 -12.86 -7.52
CA SER A 322 -2.88 -12.74 -6.10
C SER A 322 -1.49 -12.15 -5.85
N SER A 323 -1.37 -11.38 -4.77
CA SER A 323 -0.10 -10.84 -4.31
C SER A 323 0.00 -10.76 -2.80
N ASP A 324 1.21 -10.90 -2.28
CA ASP A 324 1.53 -10.61 -0.89
C ASP A 324 2.84 -9.82 -0.80
N THR A 325 2.98 -8.99 0.23
CA THR A 325 4.08 -8.04 0.38
C THR A 325 4.72 -8.13 1.75
N ALA A 326 6.05 -8.09 1.77
CA ALA A 326 6.83 -7.99 3.00
C ALA A 326 7.88 -6.88 2.87
N PHE A 327 8.49 -6.50 4.00
CA PHE A 327 9.59 -5.57 4.02
C PHE A 327 10.93 -6.30 4.04
N VAL A 328 11.92 -5.75 3.35
CA VAL A 328 13.31 -6.19 3.41
C VAL A 328 14.16 -4.99 3.76
N LYS A 329 15.09 -5.12 4.72
CA LYS A 329 16.11 -4.13 4.99
C LYS A 329 16.88 -3.82 3.69
N ASN A 330 16.86 -2.55 3.31
CA ASN A 330 17.81 -2.00 2.35
C ASN A 330 18.18 -0.60 2.83
N GLN A 331 19.39 -0.46 3.38
CA GLN A 331 19.80 0.75 4.06
C GLN A 331 19.96 1.89 3.05
N ALA A 332 19.35 3.04 3.32
CA ALA A 332 19.48 4.23 2.47
C ALA A 332 20.77 5.00 2.76
N ASP A 333 21.21 5.86 1.85
CA ASP A 333 22.31 6.81 2.12
C ASP A 333 21.92 7.86 3.16
N TRP A 334 20.63 8.27 3.16
CA TRP A 334 20.11 9.32 4.02
C TRP A 334 18.97 8.79 4.89
N PHE A 335 19.11 8.92 6.22
CA PHE A 335 18.05 8.58 7.15
C PHE A 335 17.60 9.79 7.96
N TYR A 336 16.32 10.13 7.87
CA TYR A 336 15.70 11.19 8.66
C TYR A 336 14.78 10.59 9.72
N TYR A 337 14.93 11.00 10.97
CA TYR A 337 14.03 10.62 12.05
C TYR A 337 13.47 11.86 12.73
N SER A 338 12.14 11.99 12.78
CA SER A 338 11.44 13.00 13.57
C SER A 338 10.76 12.40 14.79
N GLY A 339 11.03 13.01 15.95
CA GLY A 339 10.40 12.57 17.18
C GLY A 339 10.99 13.15 18.44
N HIS A 340 11.07 12.29 19.45
CA HIS A 340 11.54 12.63 20.77
C HIS A 340 12.83 11.89 21.05
N GLY A 341 13.74 12.57 21.71
CA GLY A 341 14.81 11.93 22.43
C GLY A 341 14.66 12.24 23.91
N TYR A 342 15.21 11.39 24.75
CA TYR A 342 15.17 11.57 26.19
C TYR A 342 16.34 12.44 26.66
N SER A 343 15.99 13.54 27.32
CA SER A 343 16.89 14.41 28.06
C SER A 343 16.80 14.16 29.57
N THR A 344 17.82 14.58 30.31
CA THR A 344 17.96 14.65 31.78
C THR A 344 16.98 15.61 32.46
N ASP A 345 15.68 15.52 32.18
CA ASP A 345 14.78 16.05 33.22
C ASP A 345 14.90 15.11 34.43
N VAL A 346 15.11 15.66 35.63
CA VAL A 346 15.35 14.96 36.91
C VAL A 346 14.26 13.90 37.22
N GLN A 347 13.16 13.93 36.49
CA GLN A 347 12.05 12.99 36.59
C GLN A 347 12.25 11.69 35.80
N TRP A 348 13.21 11.60 34.87
CA TRP A 348 13.40 10.44 34.02
C TRP A 348 14.60 9.58 34.41
N PRO A 349 14.52 8.25 34.24
CA PRO A 349 15.63 7.37 34.59
C PRO A 349 16.88 7.65 33.74
N ILE A 350 18.06 7.64 34.37
CA ILE A 350 19.35 7.92 33.72
C ILE A 350 19.61 7.03 32.49
N GLU A 351 19.12 5.79 32.52
CA GLU A 351 19.29 4.84 31.43
C GLU A 351 18.49 5.19 30.16
N TRP A 352 17.67 6.24 30.18
CA TRP A 352 16.89 6.70 29.03
C TRP A 352 17.63 7.79 28.26
N GLN A 353 18.62 8.43 28.87
CA GLN A 353 19.31 9.57 28.32
C GLN A 353 20.02 9.23 27.00
N GLY A 354 19.90 10.13 26.02
CA GLY A 354 20.54 9.96 24.71
C GLY A 354 19.90 8.91 23.81
N LYS A 355 18.75 8.36 24.22
CA LYS A 355 17.96 7.40 23.43
C LYS A 355 16.83 8.09 22.71
N ILE A 356 16.50 7.53 21.56
CA ILE A 356 15.39 7.93 20.70
C ILE A 356 14.13 7.19 21.15
N VAL A 357 13.00 7.88 21.19
CA VAL A 357 11.69 7.29 21.52
C VAL A 357 11.07 6.71 20.26
N MET A 358 10.77 5.43 20.25
CA MET A 358 10.09 4.77 19.13
C MET A 358 8.58 4.65 19.38
N GLY A 359 7.89 3.94 18.48
CA GLY A 359 6.53 3.49 18.72
C GLY A 359 6.37 2.79 20.07
N GLU A 360 5.20 2.97 20.68
CA GLU A 360 4.80 2.29 21.93
C GLU A 360 5.68 2.53 23.17
N GLY A 361 6.55 3.55 23.14
CA GLY A 361 7.44 3.90 24.26
C GLY A 361 8.72 3.06 24.31
N SER A 362 9.00 2.28 23.27
CA SER A 362 10.30 1.61 23.10
C SER A 362 11.41 2.64 22.93
N LEU A 363 12.64 2.27 23.28
CA LEU A 363 13.82 3.14 23.18
C LEU A 363 14.84 2.58 22.19
N PHE A 364 15.44 3.44 21.38
CA PHE A 364 16.52 3.10 20.45
C PHE A 364 17.79 3.85 20.84
N SER A 365 18.89 3.12 20.98
CA SER A 365 20.16 3.64 21.45
C SER A 365 21.25 3.49 20.40
N SER A 366 22.39 4.12 20.67
CA SER A 366 23.62 3.94 19.92
C SER A 366 24.08 2.47 19.83
N ALA A 367 23.86 1.71 20.91
CA ALA A 367 24.19 0.29 20.95
C ALA A 367 23.32 -0.54 19.99
N ASP A 368 22.06 -0.15 19.79
CA ASP A 368 21.13 -0.84 18.89
C ASP A 368 21.49 -0.61 17.42
N ALA A 369 22.02 0.58 17.09
CA ALA A 369 22.50 0.93 15.76
C ALA A 369 23.91 0.40 15.44
N SER A 370 24.71 0.07 16.47
CA SER A 370 26.10 -0.34 16.32
C SER A 370 26.25 -1.59 15.44
N GLY A 371 27.07 -1.46 14.38
CA GLY A 371 27.27 -2.52 13.38
C GLY A 371 26.05 -2.80 12.50
N LYS A 372 25.05 -1.90 12.48
CA LYS A 372 23.89 -1.94 11.59
C LYS A 372 23.87 -0.80 10.58
N TRP A 373 24.46 0.34 10.93
CA TRP A 373 24.54 1.57 10.11
C TRP A 373 25.90 1.74 9.43
N ASN A 374 26.55 0.64 9.08
CA ASN A 374 27.87 0.61 8.45
C ASN A 374 27.84 -0.12 7.09
N GLU A 375 26.65 -0.26 6.49
CA GLU A 375 26.48 -0.91 5.19
C GLU A 375 26.44 0.15 4.08
N ASP A 376 25.52 1.12 4.18
CA ASP A 376 25.33 2.16 3.14
C ASP A 376 25.00 3.55 3.69
N LEU A 377 24.67 3.64 4.98
CA LEU A 377 24.18 4.89 5.57
C LEU A 377 25.27 5.97 5.65
N GLU A 378 25.15 7.03 4.86
CA GLU A 378 26.07 8.17 4.85
C GLU A 378 25.70 9.23 5.88
N THR A 379 24.43 9.62 5.91
CA THR A 379 23.93 10.74 6.73
C THR A 379 22.71 10.36 7.54
N VAL A 380 22.72 10.66 8.83
CA VAL A 380 21.55 10.56 9.70
C VAL A 380 21.18 11.92 10.25
N ILE A 381 19.89 12.24 10.24
CA ILE A 381 19.33 13.46 10.80
C ILE A 381 18.34 13.08 11.91
N PHE A 382 18.65 13.47 13.14
CA PHE A 382 17.76 13.36 14.28
C PHE A 382 17.07 14.70 14.54
N ALA A 383 15.84 14.84 14.06
CA ALA A 383 14.91 15.88 14.52
C ALA A 383 14.31 15.49 15.88
N ALA A 384 15.18 15.33 16.87
CA ALA A 384 14.86 14.86 18.21
C ALA A 384 15.73 15.54 19.27
N CYS A 385 15.18 15.70 20.47
CA CYS A 385 15.87 16.33 21.59
C CYS A 385 17.05 15.48 22.11
N SER A 386 18.16 16.12 22.49
CA SER A 386 19.21 15.55 23.35
C SER A 386 19.92 14.29 22.83
N ILE A 387 19.87 14.00 21.53
CA ILE A 387 20.52 12.80 20.97
C ILE A 387 22.02 13.03 20.74
N LEU A 388 22.40 14.23 20.28
CA LEU A 388 23.78 14.52 19.86
C LEU A 388 24.54 15.42 20.83
N ASP A 389 24.29 15.26 22.13
CA ASP A 389 25.05 16.01 23.13
C ASP A 389 26.45 15.47 23.36
N ILE A 390 27.44 16.36 23.25
CA ILE A 390 28.85 16.02 23.25
C ILE A 390 29.50 16.77 24.39
N ASN A 391 30.06 16.02 25.33
CA ASN A 391 30.81 16.55 26.47
C ASN A 391 30.02 17.50 27.37
N ASP A 392 28.68 17.55 27.26
CA ASP A 392 27.79 18.54 27.88
C ASP A 392 28.41 19.94 28.06
N TYR A 393 29.06 20.47 27.02
CA TYR A 393 29.70 21.79 27.12
C TYR A 393 28.69 22.94 27.31
N ASN A 394 27.40 22.63 27.20
CA ASN A 394 26.33 23.59 27.37
C ASN A 394 25.69 23.53 28.76
N GLY A 395 25.98 22.52 29.59
CA GLY A 395 25.35 22.36 30.91
C GLY A 395 23.88 21.99 30.81
N ASN A 396 23.51 21.30 29.74
CA ASN A 396 22.15 20.88 29.47
C ASN A 396 21.75 19.64 30.29
N PHE A 397 22.72 18.96 30.90
CA PHE A 397 22.52 17.70 31.59
C PHE A 397 22.90 17.80 33.08
N ASP A 398 22.01 17.27 33.91
CA ASP A 398 22.21 16.98 35.33
C ASP A 398 22.38 15.45 35.41
N ASP A 399 23.63 15.01 35.31
CA ASP A 399 23.99 13.62 35.10
C ASP A 399 23.91 12.79 36.38
N ASP A 400 24.00 13.42 37.56
CA ASP A 400 23.94 12.76 38.85
C ASP A 400 22.61 13.00 39.60
N GLY A 401 21.75 13.86 39.05
CA GLY A 401 20.41 14.15 39.55
C GLY A 401 20.42 15.02 40.81
N ASP A 402 21.52 15.71 41.09
CA ASP A 402 21.66 16.60 42.25
C ASP A 402 21.08 18.01 42.00
N GLY A 403 20.68 18.29 40.76
CA GLY A 403 20.10 19.57 40.33
C GLY A 403 21.14 20.62 39.95
N THR A 404 22.42 20.25 39.82
CA THR A 404 23.50 21.15 39.38
C THR A 404 23.95 20.83 37.97
N GLU A 405 24.14 21.88 37.15
CA GLU A 405 24.61 21.70 35.77
C GLU A 405 26.08 21.29 35.75
N GLU A 406 26.39 20.15 35.12
CA GLU A 406 27.73 19.59 35.04
C GLU A 406 28.36 19.89 33.68
N VAL A 407 28.93 21.09 33.55
CA VAL A 407 29.48 21.53 32.25
C VAL A 407 30.81 20.84 31.94
N GLY A 408 30.92 20.26 30.73
CA GLY A 408 32.20 19.81 30.18
C GLY A 408 32.62 18.41 30.65
N PRO A 409 33.92 18.14 30.84
CA PRO A 409 34.42 16.81 31.24
C PRO A 409 33.95 16.32 32.62
N ALA A 410 33.27 17.18 33.38
CA ALA A 410 32.63 16.80 34.64
C ALA A 410 31.38 15.96 34.40
N SER A 411 30.73 16.12 33.24
CA SER A 411 29.57 15.33 32.88
C SER A 411 29.97 13.85 32.66
N LYS A 412 29.07 12.92 32.98
CA LYS A 412 29.26 11.47 32.88
C LYS A 412 28.48 10.87 31.70
N VAL A 413 27.68 11.68 31.01
CA VAL A 413 26.77 11.22 29.95
C VAL A 413 26.97 12.05 28.69
N PHE A 414 27.58 11.43 27.68
CA PHE A 414 27.90 12.07 26.40
C PHE A 414 27.27 11.28 25.25
N PRO A 415 25.94 11.40 25.04
CA PRO A 415 25.25 10.54 24.08
C PRO A 415 25.80 10.72 22.66
N GLY A 416 26.18 11.94 22.28
CA GLY A 416 26.80 12.24 20.99
C GLY A 416 28.14 11.54 20.77
N GLU A 417 28.95 11.28 21.81
CA GLU A 417 30.18 10.47 21.66
C GLU A 417 29.87 9.01 21.34
N ASN A 418 28.82 8.47 21.94
CA ASN A 418 28.35 7.13 21.62
C ASN A 418 27.83 7.06 20.18
N TRP A 419 27.08 8.08 19.74
CA TRP A 419 26.58 8.17 18.36
C TRP A 419 27.69 8.34 17.32
N ALA A 420 28.76 9.07 17.66
CA ALA A 420 29.88 9.37 16.75
C ALA A 420 30.63 8.13 16.20
N ASN A 421 30.45 6.95 16.80
CA ASN A 421 31.20 5.74 16.47
C ASN A 421 30.36 4.65 15.76
N ILE A 422 29.16 4.98 15.28
CA ILE A 422 28.18 3.98 14.83
C ILE A 422 28.23 3.65 13.34
N GLY A 423 28.80 4.53 12.51
CA GLY A 423 28.98 4.26 11.07
C GLY A 423 28.85 5.49 10.17
N PRO A 424 27.76 6.29 10.25
CA PRO A 424 27.52 7.37 9.31
C PRO A 424 28.62 8.43 9.30
N ASN A 425 28.88 9.00 8.11
CA ASN A 425 29.83 10.09 7.91
C ASN A 425 29.34 11.40 8.53
N TYR A 426 28.02 11.58 8.59
CA TYR A 426 27.36 12.76 9.12
C TYR A 426 26.22 12.38 10.07
N LEU A 427 26.25 12.95 11.28
CA LEU A 427 25.12 12.94 12.19
C LEU A 427 24.69 14.38 12.44
N LEU A 428 23.47 14.72 12.05
CA LEU A 428 22.87 16.03 12.24
C LEU A 428 21.75 15.92 13.27
N GLY A 429 21.57 16.94 14.10
CA GLY A 429 20.50 16.91 15.08
C GLY A 429 20.66 17.97 16.14
N TYR A 430 20.26 17.65 17.37
CA TYR A 430 20.23 18.58 18.48
C TYR A 430 20.85 17.99 19.76
N ASN A 431 21.55 18.83 20.51
CA ASN A 431 22.19 18.46 21.77
C ASN A 431 21.35 18.78 23.03
N ALA A 432 20.20 19.44 22.89
CA ALA A 432 19.23 19.58 23.97
C ALA A 432 17.82 19.67 23.41
N SER A 433 17.23 20.86 23.29
CA SER A 433 15.91 21.00 22.69
C SER A 433 15.99 21.02 21.17
N ALA A 434 15.29 20.10 20.51
CA ALA A 434 14.92 20.27 19.11
C ALA A 434 13.91 21.44 18.98
N PRO A 435 13.94 22.17 17.86
CA PRO A 435 12.86 23.08 17.49
C PRO A 435 11.52 22.38 17.63
N ALA A 436 10.56 23.11 18.19
CA ALA A 436 9.21 22.62 18.38
C ALA A 436 8.27 23.52 17.59
N GLY A 437 7.58 22.93 16.62
CA GLY A 437 6.43 23.52 15.98
C GLY A 437 6.49 23.41 14.46
N PRO A 438 5.35 23.15 13.80
CA PRO A 438 5.31 22.72 12.41
C PRO A 438 5.92 23.76 11.44
N TYR A 439 5.88 25.04 11.79
CA TYR A 439 6.44 26.10 10.94
C TYR A 439 7.96 26.25 11.07
N THR A 440 8.56 25.76 12.16
CA THR A 440 10.00 25.91 12.41
C THR A 440 10.74 24.72 11.82
N ASP A 441 10.24 23.51 12.05
CA ASP A 441 10.93 22.26 11.79
C ASP A 441 10.96 21.98 10.28
N THR A 442 9.78 22.01 9.64
CA THR A 442 9.61 21.97 8.18
C THR A 442 10.42 23.05 7.46
N ALA A 443 10.50 24.26 8.03
CA ALA A 443 11.23 25.37 7.42
C ALA A 443 12.75 25.21 7.53
N ILE A 444 13.25 24.64 8.63
CA ILE A 444 14.65 24.27 8.80
C ILE A 444 15.03 23.20 7.80
N VAL A 445 14.27 22.09 7.71
CA VAL A 445 14.52 21.00 6.75
C VAL A 445 14.54 21.53 5.33
N SER A 446 13.48 22.25 4.92
CA SER A 446 13.41 22.86 3.59
C SER A 446 14.60 23.76 3.29
N LYS A 447 15.08 24.52 4.30
CA LYS A 447 16.21 25.43 4.12
C LYS A 447 17.55 24.72 4.07
N TRP A 448 17.73 23.66 4.87
CA TRP A 448 18.89 22.78 4.82
C TRP A 448 19.01 22.13 3.45
N ILE A 449 17.90 21.60 2.90
CA ILE A 449 17.84 21.01 1.55
C ILE A 449 18.34 22.02 0.49
N ASN A 450 17.84 23.26 0.55
CA ASN A 450 18.27 24.32 -0.37
C ASN A 450 19.74 24.72 -0.22
N TYR A 451 20.38 24.42 0.91
CA TYR A 451 21.76 24.82 1.20
C TYR A 451 22.77 23.71 0.97
N PHE A 452 22.44 22.43 1.18
CA PHE A 452 23.45 21.36 1.17
C PHE A 452 24.22 21.31 -0.16
N ALA A 453 23.53 21.46 -1.30
CA ALA A 453 24.15 21.38 -2.62
C ALA A 453 25.20 22.48 -2.87
N THR A 454 25.10 23.63 -2.19
CA THR A 454 26.00 24.79 -2.41
C THR A 454 26.98 25.02 -1.26
N LYS A 455 26.68 24.52 -0.06
CA LYS A 455 27.47 24.79 1.16
C LYS A 455 28.10 23.55 1.77
N GLY A 456 27.71 22.36 1.33
CA GLY A 456 28.01 21.10 2.01
C GLY A 456 27.08 20.86 3.20
N ILE A 457 27.04 19.60 3.65
CA ILE A 457 26.08 19.08 4.64
C ILE A 457 26.15 19.84 5.97
N THR A 458 27.35 19.90 6.57
CA THR A 458 27.60 20.55 7.86
C THR A 458 27.21 22.03 7.87
N GLN A 459 27.74 22.81 6.92
CA GLN A 459 27.47 24.26 6.88
C GLN A 459 26.01 24.56 6.54
N ALA A 460 25.37 23.74 5.71
CA ALA A 460 23.94 23.86 5.43
C ALA A 460 23.09 23.68 6.69
N TRP A 461 23.40 22.68 7.53
CA TRP A 461 22.64 22.40 8.76
C TRP A 461 22.75 23.56 9.75
N VAL A 462 23.98 24.03 9.96
CA VAL A 462 24.30 25.18 10.80
C VAL A 462 23.53 26.42 10.36
N GLU A 463 23.57 26.75 9.06
CA GLU A 463 22.93 27.97 8.57
C GLU A 463 21.41 27.90 8.50
N ALA A 464 20.84 26.72 8.23
CA ALA A 464 19.39 26.52 8.26
C ALA A 464 18.86 26.76 9.67
N ASN A 465 19.47 26.11 10.67
CA ASN A 465 19.11 26.27 12.07
C ASN A 465 19.32 27.70 12.56
N TYR A 466 20.47 28.31 12.26
CA TYR A 466 20.75 29.72 12.59
C TYR A 466 19.68 30.66 12.06
N LYS A 467 19.26 30.50 10.79
CA LYS A 467 18.24 31.36 10.17
C LYS A 467 16.92 31.34 10.93
N TYR A 468 16.52 30.17 11.42
CA TYR A 468 15.27 30.00 12.17
C TYR A 468 15.45 30.11 13.69
N LYS A 469 16.64 30.56 14.15
CA LYS A 469 16.97 30.73 15.56
C LYS A 469 16.76 29.45 16.37
N ALA A 470 16.94 28.30 15.74
CA ALA A 470 17.02 27.03 16.46
C ALA A 470 18.24 27.08 17.39
N TYR A 471 18.01 26.72 18.64
CA TYR A 471 19.07 26.55 19.62
C TYR A 471 19.59 25.11 19.53
N ASN A 472 20.77 24.84 20.10
CA ASN A 472 21.20 23.47 20.37
C ASN A 472 21.42 22.56 19.15
N TYR A 473 21.54 23.10 17.93
CA TYR A 473 21.88 22.26 16.79
C TYR A 473 23.32 21.73 16.92
N ALA A 474 23.50 20.48 16.51
CA ALA A 474 24.75 19.75 16.54
C ALA A 474 25.00 19.03 15.21
N VAL A 475 26.28 18.88 14.87
CA VAL A 475 26.78 18.08 13.76
C VAL A 475 27.98 17.28 14.24
N ILE A 476 28.00 15.99 13.92
CA ILE A 476 29.17 15.12 14.03
C ILE A 476 29.57 14.76 12.61
N ASP A 477 30.83 15.03 12.26
CA ASP A 477 31.40 14.64 10.98
C ASP A 477 32.86 14.16 11.12
N SER A 478 33.51 13.89 9.99
CA SER A 478 34.93 13.47 9.95
C SER A 478 35.91 14.53 10.44
N GLN A 479 35.51 15.81 10.50
CA GLN A 479 36.34 16.90 11.02
C GLN A 479 36.18 17.06 12.53
N GLY A 480 35.10 16.53 13.10
CA GLY A 480 34.86 16.47 14.54
C GLY A 480 33.43 16.84 14.89
N TYR A 481 33.31 17.63 15.95
CA TYR A 481 32.05 18.02 16.54
C TYR A 481 31.79 19.50 16.33
N TRP A 482 30.60 19.84 15.85
CA TRP A 482 30.11 21.20 15.72
C TRP A 482 28.85 21.32 16.54
N TYR A 483 28.79 22.28 17.45
CA TYR A 483 27.56 22.55 18.17
C TYR A 483 27.39 24.04 18.37
N CYS A 484 26.14 24.39 18.59
CA CYS A 484 25.72 25.76 18.76
C CYS A 484 25.45 26.05 20.23
N LYS A 485 26.33 26.85 20.85
CA LYS A 485 26.03 27.46 22.15
C LYS A 485 25.49 28.87 21.93
N PRO A 486 24.31 29.21 22.48
CA PRO A 486 23.94 30.60 22.61
C PRO A 486 24.92 31.30 23.54
N VAL A 487 25.65 32.28 23.02
CA VAL A 487 26.44 33.20 23.83
C VAL A 487 25.71 34.52 23.86
N TYR A 488 25.21 34.86 25.03
CA TYR A 488 24.69 36.19 25.25
C TYR A 488 25.86 37.17 25.18
N ASP A 489 25.90 38.01 24.13
CA ASP A 489 26.76 39.19 24.10
C ASP A 489 26.06 40.30 24.88
N PRO A 490 26.51 40.62 26.12
CA PRO A 490 25.88 41.65 26.94
C PRO A 490 26.06 43.06 26.34
N ILE A 491 27.03 43.26 25.46
CA ILE A 491 27.34 44.54 24.83
C ILE A 491 26.41 44.74 23.62
N ALA A 492 26.29 43.75 22.74
CA ALA A 492 25.40 43.81 21.60
C ALA A 492 23.92 43.59 21.96
N LYS A 493 23.64 43.06 23.16
CA LYS A 493 22.32 42.53 23.57
C LYS A 493 21.77 41.55 22.52
N LYS A 494 22.66 40.73 21.97
CA LYS A 494 22.35 39.74 20.94
C LYS A 494 22.82 38.36 21.41
N MET A 495 22.08 37.34 20.99
CA MET A 495 22.54 35.96 21.05
C MET A 495 23.49 35.78 19.87
N ASP A 496 24.77 35.65 20.16
CA ASP A 496 25.76 35.18 19.20
C ASP A 496 25.88 33.67 19.31
N TYR A 497 26.29 33.06 18.21
CA TYR A 497 26.45 31.62 18.11
C TYR A 497 27.93 31.33 17.92
N ILE A 498 28.57 30.75 18.94
CA ILE A 498 29.97 30.36 18.81
C ILE A 498 30.01 29.09 17.98
N LYS A 499 30.59 29.19 16.78
CA LYS A 499 31.14 28.04 16.08
C LYS A 499 32.33 27.57 16.92
N THR A 500 32.13 26.58 17.77
CA THR A 500 33.27 25.85 18.32
C THR A 500 33.94 25.16 17.13
N GLY A 501 35.23 25.43 16.95
CA GLY A 501 36.02 24.76 15.92
C GLY A 501 36.05 23.25 16.17
N PRO A 502 36.61 22.46 15.24
CA PRO A 502 36.70 21.02 15.42
C PRO A 502 37.35 20.69 16.77
N ILE A 503 36.59 20.09 17.67
CA ILE A 503 37.16 19.38 18.82
C ILE A 503 37.68 18.08 18.21
N LEU A 504 39.00 18.04 17.98
CA LEU A 504 39.67 16.91 17.37
C LEU A 504 39.36 15.65 18.21
N ARG A 505 38.84 14.61 17.55
CA ARG A 505 38.77 13.27 18.15
C ARG A 505 40.17 12.87 18.59
N SER A 506 40.40 12.74 19.90
CA SER A 506 41.65 12.18 20.41
C SER A 506 41.60 10.66 20.19
N GLY A 507 42.22 10.19 19.11
CA GLY A 507 42.42 8.76 18.84
C GLY A 507 41.50 8.21 17.75
N TRP A 508 42.10 7.98 16.58
CA TRP A 508 41.76 6.91 15.64
C TRP A 508 43.00 6.02 15.52
#